data_AF-A0A916B949-F1
#
_entry.id   AF-A0A916B949-F1
#
_cell.length_a   1.000
_cell.length_b   1.000
_cell.length_c   1.000
_cell.angle_alpha   90.00
_cell.angle_beta   90.00
_cell.angle_gamma   90.00
#
_symmetry.space_group_name_H-M   'P 1'
#
loop_
_entity.id
_entity.type
_entity.pdbx_description
1 polymer ?
#
loop_
_entity_poly.entity_id
_entity_poly.type
_entity_poly.pdbx_seq_one_letter_code
_entity_poly.pdbx_strand_id
1 'polypeptide(L)' 'EQHRPVGKETGETAHIERWNNTLRQHLARFVRK' A
#
# COMPACT_ATOMS: atom_id res chain seq x y z
N GLU A 1 -7.78 -18.28 19.79
CA GLU A 1 -7.56 -18.26 18.33
C GLU A 1 -6.10 -17.94 18.07
N GLN A 2 -5.37 -18.75 17.28
CA GLN A 2 -3.95 -18.48 16.99
C GLN A 2 -3.85 -17.61 15.73
N HIS A 3 -3.19 -16.46 15.84
CA HIS A 3 -2.93 -15.59 14.71
C HIS A 3 -1.96 -16.27 13.73
N ARG A 4 -2.36 -16.43 12.46
CA ARG A 4 -1.51 -17.00 11.41
C ARG A 4 -0.87 -15.88 10.61
N PRO A 5 0.43 -15.94 10.30
CA PRO A 5 1.04 -14.97 9.40
C PRO A 5 0.41 -15.13 8.01
N VAL A 6 -0.07 -14.04 7.43
CA VAL A 6 -0.63 -13.99 6.08
C VAL A 6 0.21 -13.08 5.18
N GLY A 7 0.08 -13.26 3.87
CA GLY A 7 0.79 -12.43 2.90
C GLY A 7 0.32 -10.99 2.92
N LYS A 8 1.18 -10.04 2.49
CA LYS A 8 0.81 -8.62 2.42
C LYS A 8 -0.36 -8.34 1.46
N GLU A 9 -0.63 -9.26 0.55
CA GLU A 9 -1.70 -9.17 -0.45
C GLU A 9 -3.09 -9.47 0.13
N THR A 10 -3.17 -10.13 1.29
CA THR A 10 -4.42 -10.76 1.76
C THR A 10 -5.15 -9.95 2.83
N GLY A 11 -4.60 -8.80 3.23
CA GLY A 11 -5.28 -7.89 4.15
C GLY A 11 -6.47 -7.20 3.48
N GLU A 12 -7.54 -6.94 4.22
CA GLU A 12 -8.72 -6.22 3.71
C GLU A 12 -8.34 -4.85 3.12
N THR A 13 -7.29 -4.21 3.67
CA THR A 13 -6.77 -2.91 3.25
C THR A 13 -5.70 -2.98 2.16
N ALA A 14 -5.28 -4.17 1.71
CA ALA A 14 -4.15 -4.31 0.78
C ALA A 14 -4.35 -3.53 -0.53
N HIS A 15 -5.59 -3.45 -1.02
CA HIS A 15 -5.94 -2.67 -2.21
C HIS A 15 -5.77 -1.16 -2.01
N ILE A 16 -6.14 -0.64 -0.83
CA ILE A 16 -5.99 0.78 -0.45
C ILE A 16 -4.52 1.12 -0.31
N GLU A 17 -3.74 0.27 0.36
CA GLU A 17 -2.29 0.45 0.54
C GLU A 17 -1.54 0.51 -0.80
N ARG A 18 -1.90 -0.38 -1.73
CA ARG A 18 -1.34 -0.39 -3.10
C ARG A 18 -1.70 0.90 -3.84
N TRP A 19 -2.95 1.33 -3.77
CA TRP A 19 -3.40 2.58 -4.41
C TRP A 19 -2.69 3.81 -3.84
N ASN A 20 -2.55 3.91 -2.53
CA ASN A 20 -1.81 4.99 -1.86
C ASN A 20 -0.34 5.04 -2.31
N ASN A 21 0.30 3.89 -2.52
CA ASN A 21 1.66 3.85 -3.05
C ASN A 21 1.73 4.38 -4.49
N THR A 22 0.80 3.97 -5.36
CA THR A 22 0.71 4.48 -6.74
C THR A 22 0.56 6.00 -6.76
N LEU A 23 -0.34 6.54 -5.93
CA LEU A 23 -0.56 7.99 -5.82
C LEU A 23 0.72 8.70 -5.36
N ARG A 24 1.42 8.17 -4.34
CA ARG A 24 2.67 8.75 -3.85
C ARG A 24 3.76 8.77 -4.92
N GLN A 25 3.93 7.68 -5.66
CA GLN A 25 4.90 7.61 -6.76
C GLN A 25 4.56 8.61 -7.87
N HIS A 26 3.28 8.74 -8.21
CA HIS A 26 2.84 9.67 -9.23
C HIS A 26 3.07 11.14 -8.84
N LEU A 27 2.76 11.49 -7.60
CA LEU A 27 2.89 12.87 -7.10
C LEU A 27 4.33 13.27 -6.74
N ALA A 28 5.25 12.31 -6.57
CA ALA A 28 6.63 12.59 -6.19
C ALA A 28 7.34 13.57 -7.15
N ARG A 29 6.99 13.55 -8.45
CA ARG A 29 7.55 14.47 -9.45
C ARG A 29 7.18 15.93 -9.24
N PHE A 30 6.06 16.20 -8.56
CA PHE A 30 5.59 17.56 -8.29
C PHE A 30 6.15 18.13 -6.99
N VAL A 31 6.70 17.27 -6.13
CA VAL A 31 7.22 17.65 -4.80
C VAL A 31 8.75 17.75 -4.79
N ARG A 32 9.44 17.02 -5.67
CA ARG A 32 10.91 17.08 -5.78
C ARG A 32 11.32 18.26 -6.68
N LYS A 33 12.14 19.17 -6.14
CA LYS A 33 12.76 20.30 -6.87
C LYS A 33 13.88 19.83 -7.79
#